data_AF-A0AA44Z661-F1
#
_entry.id   AF-A0AA44Z661-F1
#
_cell.length_a   1.000
_cell.length_b   1.000
_cell.length_c   1.000
_cell.angle_alpha   90.00
_cell.angle_beta   90.00
_cell.angle_gamma   90.00
#
_symmetry.space_group_name_H-M   'P 1'
#
loop_
_entity.id
_entity.type
_entity.pdbx_description
1 polymer ?
#
loop_
_entity_poly.entity_id
_entity_poly.type
_entity_poly.pdbx_seq_one_letter_code
_entity_poly.pdbx_strand_id
1 'polypeptide(L)'
;ELYIRDLGYFRLQDFKSIQDKEGYYLSRLKLPTKIYRKEFETVVFKTKPAQLRPVYTQIHLEDIMNRLQPGQVYELHDVYVGSKDKLPTRIVVYRCTEEQKQKRLHDRTIREKKKGITYTERTKLLQGITVYMTNIPTEWVPKEKIYDLYSLRWQIELLFKIWKSWFRIHRCKSIKQERLECHLYGQLISILLCSSTMFK
;
A
#
# COMPACT_ATOMS: atom_id res chain seq x y z
N GLU A 1 -15.80 5.11 -6.17
CA GLU A 1 -14.86 5.91 -5.34
C GLU A 1 -13.45 5.32 -5.38
N LEU A 2 -12.40 6.11 -5.16
CA LEU A 2 -11.00 5.65 -5.09
C LEU A 2 -10.39 5.88 -3.71
N TYR A 3 -9.84 4.83 -3.12
CA TYR A 3 -9.19 4.84 -1.80
C TYR A 3 -7.67 4.67 -1.93
N ILE A 4 -6.90 5.71 -1.60
CA ILE A 4 -5.42 5.62 -1.55
C ILE A 4 -4.98 5.35 -0.10
N ARG A 5 -4.32 4.22 0.15
CA ARG A 5 -3.92 3.80 1.50
C ARG A 5 -2.41 3.66 1.68
N ASP A 6 -1.93 4.11 2.84
CA ASP A 6 -0.55 3.90 3.27
C ASP A 6 -0.36 2.54 3.96
N LEU A 7 0.89 2.13 4.13
CA LEU A 7 1.29 0.89 4.81
C LEU A 7 0.77 0.78 6.25
N GLY A 8 0.52 1.91 6.92
CA GLY A 8 -0.09 1.93 8.27
C GLY A 8 -1.55 1.47 8.30
N TYR A 9 -2.25 1.56 7.17
CA TYR A 9 -3.65 1.19 7.00
C TYR A 9 -3.82 -0.06 6.12
N PHE A 10 -2.75 -0.86 5.97
CA PHE A 10 -2.75 -2.05 5.15
C PHE A 10 -3.44 -3.21 5.87
N ARG A 11 -4.67 -3.51 5.47
CA ARG A 11 -5.46 -4.68 5.90
C ARG A 11 -6.19 -5.27 4.71
N LEU A 12 -5.95 -6.54 4.40
CA LEU A 12 -6.56 -7.21 3.24
C LEU A 12 -8.09 -7.25 3.30
N GLN A 13 -8.65 -7.43 4.49
CA GLN A 13 -10.11 -7.40 4.72
C GLN A 13 -10.74 -6.04 4.37
N ASP A 14 -10.03 -4.94 4.60
CA ASP A 14 -10.52 -3.61 4.26
C ASP A 14 -10.54 -3.42 2.74
N PHE A 15 -9.51 -3.90 2.03
CA PHE A 15 -9.47 -3.86 0.57
C PHE A 15 -10.55 -4.75 -0.05
N LYS A 16 -10.80 -5.92 0.55
CA LYS A 16 -11.92 -6.78 0.18
C LYS A 16 -13.25 -6.05 0.35
N SER A 17 -13.48 -5.42 1.50
CA SER A 17 -14.68 -4.64 1.78
C SER A 17 -14.88 -3.47 0.79
N ILE A 18 -13.79 -2.84 0.33
CA ILE A 18 -13.84 -1.79 -0.69
C ILE A 18 -14.28 -2.39 -2.03
N GLN A 19 -13.68 -3.51 -2.43
CA GLN A 19 -14.01 -4.19 -3.69
C GLN A 19 -15.46 -4.74 -3.68
N ASP A 20 -15.92 -5.30 -2.57
CA ASP A 20 -17.28 -5.82 -2.39
C ASP A 20 -18.33 -4.69 -2.50
N LYS A 21 -17.93 -3.43 -2.28
CA LYS A 21 -18.75 -2.22 -2.46
C LYS A 21 -18.50 -1.55 -3.82
N GLU A 22 -17.92 -2.26 -4.79
CA GLU A 22 -17.59 -1.75 -6.12
C GLU A 22 -16.65 -0.52 -6.10
N GLY A 23 -15.89 -0.36 -5.02
CA GLY A 23 -14.89 0.69 -4.86
C GLY A 23 -13.53 0.30 -5.41
N TYR A 24 -12.71 1.31 -5.72
CA TYR A 24 -11.33 1.13 -6.17
C TYR A 24 -10.34 1.49 -5.07
N TYR A 25 -9.19 0.83 -5.03
CA TYR A 25 -8.13 1.13 -4.08
C TYR A 25 -6.75 1.15 -4.74
N LEU A 26 -5.84 1.90 -4.12
CA LEU A 26 -4.42 1.88 -4.44
C LEU A 26 -3.62 1.93 -3.13
N SER A 27 -2.75 0.94 -2.92
CA SER A 27 -1.92 0.86 -1.72
C SER A 27 -0.52 0.36 -2.06
N ARG A 28 0.47 0.72 -1.26
CA ARG A 28 1.72 -0.06 -1.22
C ARG A 28 1.46 -1.43 -0.61
N LEU A 29 2.09 -2.45 -1.17
CA LEU A 29 2.09 -3.79 -0.62
C LEU A 29 3.14 -3.90 0.50
N LYS A 30 2.76 -4.51 1.62
CA LYS A 30 3.69 -4.87 2.69
C LYS A 30 4.55 -6.06 2.20
N LEU A 31 5.88 -5.89 2.13
CA LEU A 31 6.79 -6.87 1.54
C LEU A 31 6.71 -8.32 2.09
N PRO A 32 6.36 -8.57 3.37
CA PRO A 32 6.15 -9.93 3.87
C PRO A 32 4.88 -10.62 3.32
N THR A 33 3.97 -9.88 2.70
CA THR A 33 2.72 -10.42 2.18
C THR A 33 2.98 -11.30 0.96
N LYS A 34 2.45 -12.52 1.00
CA LYS A 34 2.60 -13.50 -0.08
C LYS A 34 1.67 -13.19 -1.25
N ILE A 35 2.18 -13.41 -2.45
CA ILE A 35 1.47 -13.23 -3.72
C ILE A 35 1.36 -14.60 -4.39
N TYR A 36 0.24 -14.88 -5.03
CA TYR A 36 -0.03 -16.14 -5.68
C TYR A 36 -0.57 -15.92 -7.09
N ARG A 37 -0.24 -16.82 -8.01
CA ARG A 37 -0.94 -17.00 -9.27
C ARG A 37 -1.92 -18.16 -9.11
N LYS A 38 -3.13 -18.01 -9.66
CA LYS A 38 -4.09 -19.11 -9.72
C LYS A 38 -3.95 -19.80 -11.07
N GLU A 39 -3.68 -21.09 -11.03
CA GLU A 39 -3.62 -22.00 -12.18
C GLU A 39 -4.66 -23.10 -11.99
N PHE A 40 -4.99 -23.84 -13.05
CA PHE A 40 -5.90 -24.97 -12.96
C PHE A 40 -5.14 -26.24 -13.33
N GLU A 41 -5.13 -27.21 -12.42
CA GLU A 41 -4.55 -28.53 -12.66
C GLU A 41 -5.64 -29.59 -12.74
N THR A 42 -5.47 -30.52 -13.68
CA THR A 42 -6.31 -31.72 -13.80
C THR A 42 -5.87 -32.74 -12.76
N VAL A 43 -6.74 -32.98 -11.77
CA VAL A 43 -6.52 -34.04 -10.78
C VAL A 43 -7.27 -35.28 -11.25
N VAL A 44 -6.51 -36.33 -11.58
CA VAL A 44 -7.04 -37.64 -11.94
C VAL A 44 -7.13 -38.49 -10.68
N PHE A 45 -8.34 -38.90 -10.31
CA PHE A 45 -8.56 -39.87 -9.25
C PHE A 45 -8.75 -41.24 -9.87
N LYS A 46 -8.22 -42.31 -9.27
CA LYS A 46 -8.41 -43.69 -9.77
C LYS A 46 -9.89 -44.10 -9.89
N THR A 47 -10.79 -43.42 -9.19
CA THR A 47 -12.21 -43.77 -9.07
C THR A 47 -13.17 -42.66 -9.52
N LYS A 48 -12.68 -41.52 -10.02
CA LYS A 48 -13.54 -40.40 -10.47
C LYS A 48 -13.01 -39.78 -11.76
N PRO A 49 -13.90 -39.24 -12.62
CA PRO A 49 -13.49 -38.48 -13.80
C PRO A 49 -12.57 -37.32 -13.41
N ALA A 50 -11.65 -36.97 -14.31
CA ALA A 50 -10.68 -35.92 -14.09
C ALA A 50 -11.38 -34.60 -13.72
N GLN A 51 -10.94 -33.96 -12.65
CA GLN A 51 -11.49 -32.69 -12.19
C GLN A 51 -10.43 -31.60 -12.28
N LEU A 52 -10.80 -30.45 -12.85
CA LEU A 52 -9.98 -29.24 -12.79
C LEU A 52 -10.08 -28.63 -11.39
N ARG A 53 -8.94 -28.46 -10.72
CA ARG A 53 -8.87 -27.79 -9.41
C ARG A 53 -7.97 -26.57 -9.48
N PRO A 54 -8.35 -25.47 -8.80
CA PRO A 54 -7.49 -24.30 -8.72
C PRO A 54 -6.30 -24.59 -7.80
N VAL A 55 -5.10 -24.36 -8.32
CA VAL A 55 -3.83 -24.44 -7.59
C VAL A 55 -3.24 -23.04 -7.49
N TYR A 56 -2.74 -22.69 -6.31
CA TYR A 56 -2.17 -21.36 -6.06
C TYR A 56 -0.65 -21.45 -5.93
N THR A 57 0.05 -21.13 -7.01
CA THR A 57 1.51 -21.11 -7.07
C THR A 57 2.03 -19.79 -6.50
N GLN A 58 2.94 -19.84 -5.52
CA GLN A 58 3.48 -18.63 -4.89
C GLN A 58 4.42 -17.92 -5.87
N ILE A 59 4.22 -16.62 -6.05
CA ILE A 59 5.13 -15.75 -6.80
C ILE A 59 6.12 -15.13 -5.83
N HIS A 60 7.41 -15.28 -6.10
CA HIS A 60 8.49 -14.65 -5.36
C HIS A 60 8.86 -13.29 -5.98
N LEU A 61 8.88 -12.25 -5.16
CA LEU A 61 9.22 -10.88 -5.61
C LEU A 61 10.69 -10.77 -6.01
N GLU A 62 11.54 -11.60 -5.44
CA GLU A 62 12.96 -11.71 -5.73
C GLU A 62 13.19 -12.09 -7.21
N ASP A 63 12.41 -13.03 -7.73
CA ASP A 63 12.52 -13.48 -9.13
C ASP A 63 12.13 -12.37 -10.10
N ILE A 64 11.08 -11.62 -9.78
CA ILE A 64 10.64 -10.46 -10.58
C ILE A 64 11.70 -9.37 -10.54
N MET A 65 12.23 -9.07 -9.35
CA MET A 65 13.24 -8.04 -9.17
C MET A 65 14.51 -8.32 -9.98
N ASN A 66 14.95 -9.59 -10.04
CA ASN A 66 16.14 -9.98 -10.79
C ASN A 66 15.97 -9.88 -12.32
N ARG A 67 14.73 -9.94 -12.80
CA ARG A 67 14.40 -9.78 -14.23
C ARG A 67 14.26 -8.32 -14.67
N LEU A 68 14.20 -7.38 -13.73
CA LEU A 68 13.93 -5.97 -14.01
C LEU A 68 15.19 -5.12 -14.00
N GLN A 69 15.28 -4.22 -14.99
CA GLN A 69 16.29 -3.18 -15.01
C GLN A 69 15.95 -2.06 -14.00
N PRO A 70 16.95 -1.34 -13.45
CA PRO A 70 16.71 -0.17 -12.61
C PRO A 70 15.81 0.86 -13.31
N GLY A 71 14.77 1.33 -12.62
CA GLY A 71 13.77 2.25 -13.16
C GLY A 71 12.61 1.59 -13.93
N GLN A 72 12.69 0.29 -14.21
CA GLN A 72 11.65 -0.42 -14.94
C GLN A 72 10.41 -0.71 -14.06
N VAL A 73 9.24 -0.67 -14.69
CA VAL A 73 7.95 -1.05 -14.09
C VAL A 73 7.49 -2.37 -14.70
N TYR A 74 7.06 -3.28 -13.84
CA TYR A 74 6.47 -4.56 -14.19
C TYR A 74 5.07 -4.68 -13.61
N GLU A 75 4.19 -5.36 -14.33
CA GLU A 75 2.79 -5.48 -13.98
C GLU A 75 2.38 -6.95 -13.96
N LEU A 76 1.59 -7.30 -12.96
CA LEU A 76 1.03 -8.62 -12.74
C LEU A 76 -0.48 -8.51 -12.64
N HIS A 77 -1.15 -9.16 -13.59
CA HIS A 77 -2.60 -9.35 -13.59
C HIS A 77 -2.95 -10.69 -12.94
N ASP A 78 -4.21 -10.83 -12.52
CA ASP A 78 -4.80 -12.07 -12.01
C ASP A 78 -4.00 -12.72 -10.86
N VAL A 79 -3.43 -11.87 -10.00
CA VAL A 79 -2.71 -12.32 -8.81
C VAL A 79 -3.57 -12.21 -7.57
N TYR A 80 -3.27 -13.08 -6.61
CA TYR A 80 -4.01 -13.24 -5.38
C TYR A 80 -3.09 -12.92 -4.21
N VAL A 81 -3.47 -11.96 -3.38
CA VAL A 81 -2.64 -11.47 -2.26
C VAL A 81 -3.14 -12.02 -0.93
N GLY A 82 -2.19 -12.47 -0.12
CA GLY A 82 -2.43 -13.01 1.22
C GLY A 82 -2.54 -14.53 1.25
N SER A 83 -2.03 -15.14 2.32
CA SER A 83 -2.03 -16.60 2.47
C SER A 83 -3.44 -17.18 2.65
N LYS A 84 -4.30 -16.46 3.39
CA LYS A 84 -5.66 -16.88 3.75
C LYS A 84 -6.70 -16.23 2.83
N ASP A 85 -6.67 -14.90 2.73
CA ASP A 85 -7.74 -14.15 2.07
C ASP A 85 -7.74 -14.30 0.54
N LYS A 86 -6.55 -14.50 -0.07
CA LYS A 86 -6.36 -14.63 -1.53
C LYS A 86 -7.14 -13.54 -2.28
N LEU A 87 -6.91 -12.28 -1.95
CA LEU A 87 -7.62 -11.17 -2.58
C LEU A 87 -7.15 -11.02 -4.04
N PRO A 88 -8.03 -11.19 -5.05
CA PRO A 88 -7.67 -10.94 -6.44
C PRO A 88 -7.37 -9.46 -6.63
N THR A 89 -6.21 -9.15 -7.21
CA THR A 89 -5.74 -7.78 -7.36
C THR A 89 -4.72 -7.70 -8.48
N ARG A 90 -4.50 -6.49 -8.96
CA ARG A 90 -3.41 -6.11 -9.85
C ARG A 90 -2.22 -5.64 -9.02
N ILE A 91 -1.03 -6.13 -9.36
CA ILE A 91 0.23 -5.71 -8.72
C ILE A 91 1.11 -4.97 -9.72
N VAL A 92 1.70 -3.86 -9.27
CA VAL A 92 2.67 -3.09 -10.04
C VAL A 92 3.97 -3.01 -9.25
N VAL A 93 5.05 -3.55 -9.82
CA VAL A 93 6.39 -3.59 -9.23
C VAL A 93 7.27 -2.56 -9.94
N TYR A 94 7.81 -1.62 -9.18
CA TYR A 94 8.79 -0.66 -9.66
C TYR A 94 10.18 -1.00 -9.10
N ARG A 95 11.17 -1.18 -9.98
CA ARG A 95 12.57 -1.33 -9.58
C ARG A 95 13.19 0.04 -9.37
N CYS A 96 13.76 0.27 -8.18
CA CYS A 96 14.38 1.56 -7.86
C CYS A 96 15.61 1.81 -8.74
N THR A 97 15.87 3.08 -9.06
CA THR A 97 17.14 3.48 -9.67
C THR A 97 18.29 3.31 -8.67
N GLU A 98 19.52 3.27 -9.16
CA GLU A 98 20.69 3.12 -8.27
C GLU A 98 20.79 4.31 -7.30
N GLU A 99 20.52 5.54 -7.76
CA GLU A 99 20.45 6.73 -6.89
C GLU A 99 19.41 6.57 -5.77
N GLN A 100 18.19 6.12 -6.11
CA GLN A 100 17.13 5.88 -5.13
C GLN A 100 17.53 4.79 -4.13
N LYS A 101 18.22 3.75 -4.60
CA LYS A 101 18.69 2.65 -3.78
C LYS A 101 19.80 3.10 -2.81
N GLN A 102 20.74 3.92 -3.25
CA GLN A 102 21.78 4.50 -2.39
C GLN A 102 21.18 5.41 -1.32
N LYS A 103 20.21 6.26 -1.69
CA LYS A 103 19.47 7.09 -0.74
C LYS A 103 18.73 6.24 0.30
N ARG A 104 18.03 5.19 -0.13
CA ARG A 104 17.35 4.24 0.78
C ARG A 104 18.33 3.50 1.69
N LEU A 105 19.52 3.16 1.21
CA LEU A 105 20.58 2.55 2.01
C LEU A 105 21.04 3.50 3.11
N HIS A 106 21.29 4.77 2.77
CA HIS A 106 21.68 5.80 3.73
C HIS A 106 20.58 6.05 4.79
N ASP A 107 19.33 6.23 4.37
CA ASP A 107 18.21 6.44 5.30
C ASP A 107 17.99 5.25 6.24
N ARG A 108 18.23 4.03 5.74
CA ARG A 108 18.16 2.80 6.52
C ARG A 108 19.27 2.75 7.56
N THR A 109 20.52 3.01 7.22
CA THR A 109 21.63 2.92 8.18
C THR A 109 21.44 3.91 9.33
N ILE A 110 20.92 5.11 9.05
CA ILE A 110 20.50 6.08 10.07
C ILE A 110 19.40 5.49 10.96
N ARG A 111 18.37 4.87 10.35
CA ARG A 111 17.22 4.32 11.08
C ARG A 111 17.58 3.10 11.93
N GLU A 112 18.46 2.22 11.45
CA GLU A 112 18.99 1.07 12.19
C GLU A 112 19.74 1.56 13.43
N LYS A 113 20.66 2.52 13.28
CA LYS A 113 21.37 3.15 14.41
C LYS A 113 20.42 3.80 15.41
N LYS A 114 19.45 4.59 14.94
CA LYS A 114 18.51 5.30 15.81
C LYS A 114 17.57 4.37 16.59
N LYS A 115 17.22 3.21 16.03
CA LYS A 115 16.27 2.27 16.63
C LYS A 115 16.93 1.05 17.28
N GLY A 116 18.22 0.85 17.09
CA GLY A 116 18.92 -0.35 17.56
C GLY A 116 18.39 -1.65 16.92
N ILE A 117 17.90 -1.58 15.67
CA ILE A 117 17.36 -2.74 14.94
C ILE A 117 18.21 -3.04 13.72
N THR A 118 18.31 -4.31 13.34
CA THR A 118 18.97 -4.75 12.10
C THR A 118 17.94 -5.44 11.22
N TYR A 119 17.83 -5.01 9.96
CA TYR A 119 16.92 -5.67 9.01
C TYR A 119 17.52 -6.97 8.47
N THR A 120 16.66 -7.92 8.13
CA THR A 120 17.08 -9.16 7.44
C THR A 120 17.59 -8.88 6.03
N GLU A 121 18.52 -9.71 5.53
CA GLU A 121 19.06 -9.58 4.16
C GLU A 121 17.97 -9.56 3.09
N ARG A 122 16.95 -10.42 3.24
CA ARG A 122 15.77 -10.41 2.36
C ARG A 122 15.07 -9.05 2.35
N THR A 123 14.87 -8.44 3.52
CA THR A 123 14.25 -7.11 3.61
C THR A 123 15.15 -6.06 2.96
N LYS A 124 16.46 -6.17 3.15
CA LYS A 124 17.44 -5.26 2.54
C LYS A 124 17.43 -5.34 1.00
N LEU A 125 17.29 -6.55 0.46
CA LEU A 125 17.19 -6.80 -0.97
C LEU A 125 15.90 -6.21 -1.56
N LEU A 126 14.75 -6.52 -0.95
CA LEU A 126 13.44 -6.08 -1.41
C LEU A 126 13.20 -4.56 -1.23
N GLN A 127 14.02 -3.86 -0.44
CA GLN A 127 14.01 -2.39 -0.41
C GLN A 127 14.41 -1.75 -1.75
N GLY A 128 15.08 -2.49 -2.63
CA GLY A 128 15.38 -2.04 -3.99
C GLY A 128 14.17 -2.06 -4.93
N ILE A 129 13.00 -2.49 -4.47
CA ILE A 129 11.75 -2.41 -5.23
C ILE A 129 10.68 -1.64 -4.46
N THR A 130 9.66 -1.19 -5.17
CA THR A 130 8.42 -0.69 -4.59
C THR A 130 7.28 -1.45 -5.23
N VAL A 131 6.40 -2.02 -4.41
CA VAL A 131 5.28 -2.84 -4.89
C VAL A 131 3.98 -2.13 -4.53
N TYR A 132 3.14 -1.93 -5.54
CA TYR A 132 1.80 -1.39 -5.42
C TYR A 132 0.78 -2.48 -5.68
N MET A 133 -0.36 -2.36 -5.00
CA MET A 133 -1.50 -3.26 -5.07
C MET A 133 -2.75 -2.42 -5.34
N THR A 134 -3.52 -2.80 -6.35
CA THR A 134 -4.71 -2.06 -6.79
C THR A 134 -5.73 -2.98 -7.44
N ASN A 135 -7.00 -2.60 -7.44
CA ASN A 135 -8.03 -3.21 -8.29
C ASN A 135 -8.48 -2.24 -9.41
N ILE A 136 -7.75 -1.14 -9.62
CA ILE A 136 -8.04 -0.19 -10.71
C ILE A 136 -7.70 -0.87 -12.04
N PRO A 137 -8.62 -0.84 -13.02
CA PRO A 137 -8.39 -1.39 -14.35
C PRO A 137 -7.20 -0.72 -15.05
N THR A 138 -6.47 -1.47 -15.87
CA THR A 138 -5.28 -0.96 -16.59
C THR A 138 -5.66 0.04 -17.65
N GLU A 139 -6.87 -0.08 -18.19
CA GLU A 139 -7.50 0.82 -19.16
C GLU A 139 -7.69 2.22 -18.57
N TRP A 140 -7.91 2.33 -17.26
CA TRP A 140 -8.14 3.61 -16.59
C TRP A 140 -6.85 4.22 -16.08
N VAL A 141 -5.98 3.40 -15.48
CA VAL A 141 -4.69 3.84 -14.96
C VAL A 141 -3.61 2.84 -15.40
N PRO A 142 -2.77 3.20 -16.38
CA PRO A 142 -1.67 2.35 -16.81
C PRO A 142 -0.59 2.27 -15.73
N LYS A 143 0.24 1.21 -15.76
CA LYS A 143 1.23 0.92 -14.70
C LYS A 143 2.21 2.06 -14.47
N GLU A 144 2.53 2.83 -15.50
CA GLU A 144 3.42 3.99 -15.47
C GLU A 144 2.86 5.12 -14.59
N LYS A 145 1.53 5.24 -14.50
CA LYS A 145 0.84 6.31 -13.75
C LYS A 145 0.47 5.94 -12.32
N ILE A 146 0.68 4.68 -11.93
CA ILE A 146 0.37 4.22 -10.57
C ILE A 146 1.20 4.96 -9.52
N TYR A 147 2.47 5.25 -9.80
CA TYR A 147 3.30 6.04 -8.90
C TYR A 147 2.78 7.47 -8.73
N ASP A 148 2.49 8.14 -9.85
CA ASP A 148 1.98 9.51 -9.85
C ASP A 148 0.68 9.59 -9.04
N LEU A 149 -0.24 8.65 -9.26
CA LEU A 149 -1.49 8.56 -8.51
C LEU A 149 -1.25 8.30 -7.01
N TYR A 150 -0.35 7.37 -6.66
CA TYR A 150 -0.01 7.09 -5.26
C TYR A 150 0.66 8.29 -4.57
N SER A 151 1.38 9.12 -5.32
CA SER A 151 2.07 10.30 -4.77
C SER A 151 1.09 11.31 -4.15
N LEU A 152 -0.17 11.34 -4.64
CA LEU A 152 -1.23 12.19 -4.10
C LEU A 152 -1.56 11.87 -2.63
N ARG A 153 -1.20 10.69 -2.13
CA ARG A 153 -1.29 10.36 -0.70
C ARG A 153 -0.63 11.43 0.17
N TRP A 154 0.46 12.06 -0.29
CA TRP A 154 1.17 13.08 0.48
C TRP A 154 0.31 14.31 0.82
N GLN A 155 -0.76 14.57 0.07
CA GLN A 155 -1.71 15.65 0.35
C GLN A 155 -2.26 15.57 1.78
N ILE A 156 -2.48 14.36 2.32
CA ILE A 156 -2.96 14.21 3.70
C ILE A 156 -1.90 14.65 4.72
N GLU A 157 -0.61 14.39 4.45
CA GLU A 157 0.49 14.85 5.30
C GLU A 157 0.59 16.38 5.30
N LEU A 158 0.38 17.00 4.13
CA LEU A 158 0.34 18.45 4.01
C LEU A 158 -0.85 19.05 4.77
N LEU A 159 -2.04 18.47 4.65
CA LEU A 159 -3.23 18.86 5.42
C LEU A 159 -2.95 18.77 6.93
N PHE A 160 -2.41 17.66 7.41
CA PHE A 160 -2.05 17.53 8.82
C PHE A 160 -0.98 18.54 9.27
N LYS A 161 -0.02 18.90 8.40
CA LYS A 161 0.95 19.97 8.71
C LYS A 161 0.26 21.32 8.86
N ILE A 162 -0.66 21.66 7.96
CA ILE A 162 -1.47 22.89 8.04
C ILE A 162 -2.27 22.89 9.33
N TRP A 163 -2.99 21.81 9.64
CA TRP A 163 -3.81 21.71 10.86
C TRP A 163 -2.97 21.84 12.14
N LYS A 164 -1.77 21.26 12.16
CA LYS A 164 -0.85 21.42 13.29
C LYS A 164 -0.32 22.85 13.40
N SER A 165 0.02 23.50 12.28
CA SER A 165 0.61 24.83 12.27
C SER A 165 -0.42 25.92 12.60
N TRP A 166 -1.56 25.93 11.90
CA TRP A 166 -2.57 26.99 11.97
C TRP A 166 -3.56 26.74 13.11
N PHE A 167 -4.09 25.52 13.21
CA PHE A 167 -5.14 25.18 14.17
C PHE A 167 -4.60 24.55 15.46
N ARG A 168 -3.30 24.26 15.52
CA ARG A 168 -2.62 23.70 16.70
C ARG A 168 -3.31 22.44 17.25
N ILE A 169 -3.90 21.62 16.38
CA ILE A 169 -4.66 20.41 16.77
C ILE A 169 -3.85 19.38 17.58
N HIS A 170 -2.52 19.47 17.52
CA HIS A 170 -1.60 18.62 18.28
C HIS A 170 -1.32 19.12 19.71
N ARG A 171 -1.78 20.32 20.06
CA ARG A 171 -1.59 20.92 21.38
C ARG A 171 -2.78 20.53 22.26
N CYS A 172 -2.63 19.46 23.02
CA CYS A 172 -3.62 19.04 24.02
C CYS A 172 -3.17 19.49 25.42
N LYS A 173 -4.10 20.07 26.19
CA LYS A 173 -3.90 20.29 27.63
C LYS A 173 -4.30 19.04 28.39
N SER A 174 -3.67 18.80 29.54
CA SER A 174 -4.12 17.74 30.45
C SER A 174 -5.43 18.18 31.11
N ILE A 175 -6.56 17.70 30.59
CA ILE A 175 -7.92 18.03 31.03
C ILE A 175 -8.78 16.75 31.01
N LYS A 176 -9.97 16.82 31.63
CA LYS A 176 -10.97 15.73 31.56
C LYS A 176 -11.30 15.37 30.11
N GLN A 177 -11.56 14.08 29.86
CA GLN A 177 -11.79 13.53 28.52
C GLN A 177 -12.91 14.28 27.78
N GLU A 178 -14.03 14.55 28.46
CA GLU A 178 -15.20 15.20 27.85
C GLU A 178 -14.86 16.63 27.38
N ARG A 179 -14.01 17.33 28.14
CA ARG A 179 -13.52 18.66 27.73
C ARG A 179 -12.53 18.58 26.58
N LEU A 180 -11.69 17.54 26.54
CA LEU A 180 -10.77 17.30 25.44
C LEU A 180 -11.54 17.02 24.15
N GLU A 181 -12.54 16.15 24.20
CA GLU A 181 -13.41 15.83 23.07
C GLU A 181 -14.14 17.09 22.58
N CYS A 182 -14.76 17.86 23.48
CA CYS A 182 -15.41 19.12 23.11
C CYS A 182 -14.44 20.10 22.43
N HIS A 183 -13.21 20.22 22.93
CA HIS A 183 -12.19 21.08 22.33
C HIS A 183 -11.76 20.58 20.94
N LEU A 184 -11.56 19.27 20.80
CA LEU A 184 -11.19 18.63 19.55
C LEU A 184 -12.29 18.83 18.49
N TYR A 185 -13.56 18.58 18.84
CA TYR A 185 -14.68 18.81 17.93
C TYR A 185 -14.78 20.28 17.51
N GLY A 186 -14.62 21.22 18.45
CA GLY A 186 -14.57 22.65 18.13
C GLY A 186 -13.46 23.01 17.13
N GLN A 187 -12.27 22.44 17.31
CA GLN A 187 -11.15 22.62 16.37
C GLN A 187 -11.45 22.01 14.99
N LEU A 188 -12.03 20.81 14.93
CA LEU A 188 -12.40 20.15 13.68
C LEU A 188 -13.48 20.94 12.91
N ILE A 189 -14.47 21.49 13.62
CA ILE A 189 -15.49 22.36 13.01
C ILE A 189 -14.85 23.64 12.48
N SER A 190 -13.96 24.27 13.24
CA SER A 190 -13.23 25.46 12.79
C SER A 190 -12.38 25.18 11.54
N ILE A 191 -11.68 24.05 11.50
CA ILE A 191 -10.94 23.59 10.32
C ILE A 191 -11.88 23.47 9.11
N LEU A 192 -13.04 22.84 9.27
CA LEU A 192 -14.01 22.64 8.20
C LEU A 192 -14.57 23.97 7.65
N LEU A 193 -14.88 24.91 8.55
CA LEU A 193 -15.37 26.25 8.17
C LEU A 193 -14.28 27.06 7.46
N CYS A 194 -13.03 27.00 7.94
CA CYS A 194 -11.92 27.66 7.26
C CYS A 194 -11.62 27.03 5.90
N SER A 195 -11.63 25.71 5.78
CA SER A 195 -11.37 25.04 4.50
C SER A 195 -12.46 25.34 3.46
N SER A 196 -13.74 25.36 3.88
CA SER A 196 -14.85 25.66 2.97
C SER A 196 -14.91 27.11 2.49
N THR A 197 -14.34 28.04 3.25
CA THR A 197 -14.28 29.47 2.88
C THR A 197 -13.04 29.83 2.07
N MET A 198 -11.90 29.17 2.32
CA MET A 198 -10.64 29.45 1.63
C MET A 198 -10.52 28.80 0.24
N PHE A 199 -11.20 27.67 -0.01
CA PHE A 199 -11.11 26.92 -1.27
C PHE A 199 -12.39 27.05 -2.13
N LYS A 200 -12.86 28.28 -2.34
CA LYS A 200 -13.89 28.58 -3.35
C LYS A 200 -13.30 28.62 -4.76
#